data_AF-A0A3C0ABS6-F1
#
_entry.id   AF-A0A3C0ABS6-F1
#
_cell.length_a   1.000
_cell.length_b   1.000
_cell.length_c   1.000
_cell.angle_alpha   90.00
_cell.angle_beta   90.00
_cell.angle_gamma   90.00
#
_symmetry.space_group_name_H-M   'P 1'
#
loop_
_entity.id
_entity.type
_entity.pdbx_description
1 polymer ?
#
loop_
_entity_poly.entity_id
_entity_poly.type
_entity_poly.pdbx_seq_one_letter_code
_entity_poly.pdbx_strand_id
1 'polypeptide(L)'
;LEDLVGVMFLAHHVYQDERYQRAALKAGDFIILAQMPEPQPAWAQQYNSQMQPAWARKFEPPAVTGGESQGIIKTLMQIYIYTGDKKYLKPIPPALAYLKKSELPGGKLARFYELKTNRPLYFTKKYELTYQDNDLPTHYGFIINSSVDSLESRYRKLLDDSPEKLASMRFPTRRVRLTPSLTAKAKSAIDSLNSEGAWLRQGDLKASGKENLRTIDTRVFIQNLSALSSFVAAKQKD
;
A
#
# COMPACT_ATOMS: atom_id res chain seq x y z
N LEU A 1 -1.16 3.09 -4.63
CA LEU A 1 -1.90 2.42 -5.73
C LEU A 1 -2.70 1.22 -5.22
N GLU A 2 -2.09 0.34 -4.42
CA GLU A 2 -2.74 -0.82 -3.79
C GLU A 2 -4.11 -0.48 -3.16
N ASP A 3 -4.14 0.49 -2.23
CA ASP A 3 -5.39 0.91 -1.55
C ASP A 3 -6.45 1.43 -2.53
N LEU A 4 -6.04 2.18 -3.56
CA LEU A 4 -6.96 2.72 -4.56
C LEU A 4 -7.62 1.61 -5.37
N VAL A 5 -6.84 0.61 -5.79
CA VAL A 5 -7.38 -0.56 -6.51
C VAL A 5 -8.35 -1.33 -5.62
N GLY A 6 -8.00 -1.56 -4.35
CA GLY A 6 -8.89 -2.20 -3.37
C GLY A 6 -10.20 -1.42 -3.18
N VAL A 7 -10.12 -0.10 -3.02
CA VAL A 7 -11.31 0.77 -2.89
C VAL A 7 -12.18 0.72 -4.13
N MET A 8 -11.62 0.68 -5.34
CA MET A 8 -12.41 0.59 -6.57
C MET A 8 -13.15 -0.75 -6.68
N PHE A 9 -12.54 -1.86 -6.31
CA PHE A 9 -13.27 -3.14 -6.24
C PHE A 9 -14.33 -3.14 -5.15
N LEU A 10 -14.06 -2.55 -3.98
CA LEU A 10 -15.07 -2.39 -2.93
C LEU A 10 -16.24 -1.52 -3.39
N ALA A 11 -15.97 -0.40 -4.06
CA ALA A 11 -16.99 0.47 -4.62
C ALA A 11 -17.84 -0.23 -5.68
N HIS A 12 -17.23 -1.03 -6.56
CA HIS A 12 -17.97 -1.90 -7.48
C HIS A 12 -18.90 -2.86 -6.74
N HIS A 13 -18.41 -3.53 -5.70
CA HIS A 13 -19.21 -4.47 -4.92
C HIS A 13 -20.35 -3.79 -4.14
N VAL A 14 -20.14 -2.61 -3.58
CA VAL A 14 -21.14 -1.91 -2.78
C VAL A 14 -22.17 -1.21 -3.67
N TYR A 15 -21.72 -0.51 -4.71
CA TYR A 15 -22.57 0.34 -5.54
C TYR A 15 -23.07 -0.35 -6.81
N GLN A 16 -22.54 -1.52 -7.15
CA GLN A 16 -22.90 -2.28 -8.37
C GLN A 16 -22.69 -1.45 -9.65
N ASP A 17 -21.69 -0.57 -9.66
CA ASP A 17 -21.34 0.28 -10.79
C ASP A 17 -20.02 -0.17 -11.45
N GLU A 18 -20.15 -0.65 -12.68
CA GLU A 18 -19.07 -1.16 -13.53
C GLU A 18 -17.94 -0.16 -13.81
N ARG A 19 -18.16 1.15 -13.62
CA ARG A 19 -17.09 2.16 -13.75
C ARG A 19 -15.94 1.90 -12.79
N TYR A 20 -16.24 1.45 -11.56
CA TYR A 20 -15.20 1.23 -10.55
C TYR A 20 -14.35 0.00 -10.87
N GLN A 21 -14.96 -1.12 -11.27
CA GLN A 21 -14.22 -2.29 -11.72
C GLN A 21 -13.34 -1.94 -12.92
N ARG A 22 -13.89 -1.27 -13.94
CA ARG A 22 -13.10 -0.84 -15.11
C ARG A 22 -11.92 0.04 -14.74
N ALA A 23 -12.06 0.94 -13.76
CA ALA A 23 -10.96 1.76 -13.29
C ALA A 23 -9.84 0.91 -12.63
N ALA A 24 -10.21 -0.06 -11.80
CA ALA A 24 -9.25 -0.99 -11.18
C ALA A 24 -8.50 -1.84 -12.22
N LEU A 25 -9.20 -2.34 -13.25
CA LEU A 25 -8.59 -3.11 -14.33
C LEU A 25 -7.64 -2.27 -15.19
N LYS A 26 -8.02 -1.02 -15.51
CA LYS A 26 -7.13 -0.08 -16.21
C LYS A 26 -5.84 0.18 -15.45
N ALA A 27 -5.91 0.27 -14.12
CA ALA A 27 -4.70 0.38 -13.30
C ALA A 27 -3.83 -0.88 -13.42
N GLY A 28 -4.42 -2.08 -13.37
CA GLY A 28 -3.70 -3.34 -13.58
C GLY A 28 -3.03 -3.44 -14.96
N ASP A 29 -3.76 -3.08 -16.02
CA ASP A 29 -3.23 -3.09 -17.39
C ASP A 29 -2.07 -2.10 -17.55
N PHE A 30 -2.18 -0.91 -16.95
CA PHE A 30 -1.08 0.06 -16.91
C PHE A 30 0.14 -0.49 -16.16
N ILE A 31 -0.05 -1.16 -15.03
CA ILE A 31 1.05 -1.77 -14.27
C ILE A 31 1.79 -2.81 -15.11
N ILE A 32 1.07 -3.67 -15.82
CA ILE A 32 1.66 -4.67 -16.72
C ILE A 32 2.49 -3.97 -17.80
N LEU A 33 1.93 -2.93 -18.43
CA LEU A 33 2.61 -2.15 -19.47
C LEU A 33 3.87 -1.43 -18.94
N ALA A 34 3.82 -0.95 -17.70
CA ALA A 34 4.88 -0.17 -17.07
C ALA A 34 6.06 -1.01 -16.55
N GLN A 35 5.95 -2.35 -16.57
CA GLN A 35 7.05 -3.20 -16.14
C GLN A 35 8.28 -2.92 -17.00
N MET A 36 9.41 -2.63 -16.35
CA MET A 36 10.66 -2.44 -17.05
C MET A 36 11.08 -3.75 -17.73
N PRO A 37 11.80 -3.70 -18.87
CA PRO A 37 12.35 -4.90 -19.47
C PRO A 37 13.53 -5.45 -18.64
N GLU A 38 14.03 -6.62 -19.04
CA GLU A 38 15.36 -7.08 -18.62
C GLU A 38 16.41 -5.98 -18.87
N PRO A 39 17.40 -5.81 -17.97
CA PRO A 39 17.77 -6.70 -16.87
C PRO A 39 17.10 -6.39 -15.51
N GLN A 40 16.10 -5.49 -15.46
CA GLN A 40 15.49 -5.05 -14.21
C GLN A 40 13.96 -5.10 -14.27
N PRO A 41 13.35 -6.29 -14.40
CA PRO A 41 11.91 -6.47 -14.66
C PRO A 41 10.99 -6.14 -13.48
N ALA A 42 11.05 -4.91 -12.98
CA ALA A 42 10.24 -4.36 -11.90
C ALA A 42 9.82 -2.91 -12.24
N TRP A 43 9.49 -2.08 -11.25
CA TRP A 43 8.85 -0.78 -11.48
C TRP A 43 9.60 0.41 -10.86
N ALA A 44 9.50 1.55 -11.53
CA ALA A 44 9.92 2.84 -11.01
C ALA A 44 8.85 3.47 -10.12
N GLN A 45 9.20 4.51 -9.35
CA GLN A 45 8.21 5.24 -8.54
C GLN A 45 7.23 6.01 -9.43
N GLN A 46 7.73 6.59 -10.54
CA GLN A 46 6.94 7.38 -11.48
C GLN A 46 7.52 7.32 -12.89
N TYR A 47 6.66 7.57 -13.87
CA TYR A 47 6.97 7.57 -15.29
C TYR A 47 6.51 8.89 -15.91
N ASN A 48 7.23 9.38 -16.92
CA ASN A 48 6.79 10.51 -17.74
C ASN A 48 5.72 10.07 -18.76
N SER A 49 5.21 11.02 -19.56
CA SER A 49 4.22 10.75 -20.63
C SER A 49 4.71 9.78 -21.71
N GLN A 50 6.02 9.52 -21.79
CA GLN A 50 6.67 8.60 -22.72
C GLN A 50 6.96 7.24 -22.08
N MET A 51 6.40 6.95 -20.89
CA MET A 51 6.61 5.70 -20.15
C MET A 51 8.07 5.44 -19.75
N GLN A 52 8.85 6.50 -19.54
CA GLN A 52 10.22 6.40 -19.04
C GLN A 52 10.25 6.73 -17.55
N PRO A 53 11.02 5.99 -16.72
CA PRO A 53 11.29 6.39 -15.34
C PRO A 53 11.75 7.85 -15.29
N ALA A 54 11.18 8.62 -14.36
CA ALA A 54 11.39 10.07 -14.30
C ALA A 54 11.72 10.53 -12.87
N TRP A 55 12.32 11.73 -12.76
CA TRP A 55 12.49 12.39 -11.47
C TRP A 55 11.12 12.77 -10.88
N ALA A 56 10.97 12.62 -9.58
CA ALA A 56 9.91 13.29 -8.81
C ALA A 56 10.53 14.44 -8.01
N ARG A 57 10.76 14.22 -6.71
CA ARG A 57 11.49 15.20 -5.89
C ARG A 57 12.99 15.12 -6.19
N LYS A 58 13.74 16.13 -5.74
CA LYS A 58 15.21 16.22 -5.90
C LYS A 58 16.02 15.02 -5.37
N PHE A 59 15.39 14.12 -4.62
CA PHE A 59 15.97 12.93 -4.01
C PHE A 59 15.25 11.64 -4.43
N GLU A 60 14.50 11.69 -5.53
CA GLU A 60 13.75 10.59 -6.13
C GLU A 60 14.10 10.49 -7.62
N PRO A 61 15.25 9.87 -7.95
CA PRO A 61 15.76 9.79 -9.31
C PRO A 61 14.98 8.77 -10.15
N PRO A 62 15.12 8.83 -11.49
CA PRO A 62 14.77 7.75 -12.39
C PRO A 62 15.50 6.47 -11.97
N ALA A 63 14.76 5.52 -11.40
CA ALA A 63 15.31 4.29 -10.86
C ALA A 63 14.24 3.20 -10.78
N VAL A 64 14.67 1.94 -10.84
CA VAL A 64 13.82 0.83 -10.42
C VAL A 64 13.78 0.80 -8.90
N THR A 65 12.65 0.43 -8.30
CA THR A 65 12.43 0.60 -6.86
C THR A 65 12.18 -0.70 -6.14
N GLY A 66 12.81 -0.86 -4.97
CA GLY A 66 12.57 -2.03 -4.13
C GLY A 66 11.21 -1.96 -3.41
N GLY A 67 10.83 -0.78 -2.93
CA GLY A 67 9.61 -0.57 -2.14
C GLY A 67 8.34 -0.64 -2.98
N GLU A 68 8.24 0.21 -4.02
CA GLU A 68 7.01 0.30 -4.81
C GLU A 68 6.76 -0.97 -5.61
N SER A 69 7.80 -1.63 -6.14
CA SER A 69 7.66 -2.91 -6.85
C SER A 69 7.01 -4.00 -5.99
N GLN A 70 7.27 -4.04 -4.69
CA GLN A 70 6.60 -4.97 -3.78
C GLN A 70 5.10 -4.65 -3.63
N GLY A 71 4.75 -3.36 -3.52
CA GLY A 71 3.34 -2.92 -3.50
C GLY A 71 2.62 -3.20 -4.82
N ILE A 72 3.33 -3.08 -5.94
CA ILE A 72 2.81 -3.43 -7.27
C ILE A 72 2.54 -4.93 -7.40
N ILE A 73 3.45 -5.78 -6.94
CA ILE A 73 3.24 -7.24 -6.89
C ILE A 73 1.98 -7.58 -6.07
N LYS A 74 1.81 -6.97 -4.89
CA LYS A 74 0.60 -7.15 -4.07
C LYS A 74 -0.66 -6.70 -4.81
N THR A 75 -0.58 -5.56 -5.51
CA THR A 75 -1.70 -5.00 -6.29
C THR A 75 -2.11 -5.95 -7.41
N LEU A 76 -1.15 -6.50 -8.16
CA LEU A 76 -1.39 -7.48 -9.22
C LEU A 76 -2.04 -8.77 -8.68
N MET A 77 -1.55 -9.29 -7.55
CA MET A 77 -2.19 -10.42 -6.86
C MET A 77 -3.61 -10.10 -6.43
N GLN A 78 -3.86 -8.89 -5.93
CA GLN A 78 -5.19 -8.47 -5.50
C GLN A 78 -6.15 -8.40 -6.69
N ILE A 79 -5.72 -7.86 -7.83
CA ILE A 79 -6.52 -7.83 -9.06
C ILE A 79 -6.81 -9.26 -9.52
N TYR A 80 -5.84 -10.17 -9.46
CA TYR A 80 -6.07 -11.59 -9.75
C TYR A 80 -7.11 -12.21 -8.83
N ILE A 81 -7.06 -11.95 -7.51
CA ILE A 81 -8.07 -12.45 -6.56
C ILE A 81 -9.49 -11.97 -6.95
N TYR A 82 -9.63 -10.72 -7.37
CA TYR A 82 -10.93 -10.17 -7.78
C TYR A 82 -11.43 -10.70 -9.12
N THR A 83 -10.52 -10.97 -10.06
CA THR A 83 -10.88 -11.23 -11.47
C THR A 83 -10.76 -12.69 -11.88
N GLY A 84 -9.87 -13.45 -11.24
CA GLY A 84 -9.41 -14.76 -11.71
C GLY A 84 -8.51 -14.70 -12.96
N ASP A 85 -8.18 -13.51 -13.48
CA ASP A 85 -7.43 -13.37 -14.72
C ASP A 85 -5.92 -13.51 -14.49
N LYS A 86 -5.36 -14.65 -14.94
CA LYS A 86 -3.95 -14.99 -14.79
C LYS A 86 -3.01 -14.01 -15.49
N LYS A 87 -3.47 -13.12 -16.38
CA LYS A 87 -2.61 -12.10 -17.00
C LYS A 87 -1.92 -11.21 -15.96
N TYR A 88 -2.59 -10.93 -14.82
CA TYR A 88 -2.02 -10.12 -13.75
C TYR A 88 -0.95 -10.85 -12.94
N LEU A 89 -0.89 -12.18 -13.01
CA LEU A 89 0.17 -12.97 -12.36
C LEU A 89 1.44 -13.07 -13.20
N LYS A 90 1.34 -12.96 -14.53
CA LYS A 90 2.47 -13.15 -15.46
C LYS A 90 3.70 -12.26 -15.17
N PRO A 91 3.57 -10.96 -14.78
CA PRO A 91 4.71 -10.10 -14.49
C PRO A 91 5.48 -10.45 -13.21
N ILE A 92 4.87 -11.22 -12.30
CA ILE A 92 5.34 -11.36 -10.92
C ILE A 92 6.64 -12.18 -10.82
N PRO A 93 6.79 -13.36 -11.47
CA PRO A 93 8.00 -14.15 -11.35
C PRO A 93 9.31 -13.43 -11.70
N PRO A 94 9.43 -12.74 -12.85
CA PRO A 94 10.67 -12.04 -13.16
C PRO A 94 10.93 -10.87 -12.18
N ALA A 95 9.88 -10.17 -11.73
CA ALA A 95 10.01 -9.12 -10.73
C ALA A 95 10.52 -9.65 -9.38
N LEU A 96 9.99 -10.79 -8.90
CA LEU A 96 10.45 -11.42 -7.67
C LEU A 96 11.90 -11.88 -7.78
N ALA A 97 12.28 -12.50 -8.90
CA ALA A 97 13.66 -12.94 -9.14
C ALA A 97 14.64 -11.75 -9.14
N TYR A 98 14.27 -10.66 -9.81
CA TYR A 98 15.04 -9.42 -9.82
C TYR A 98 15.19 -8.81 -8.41
N LEU A 99 14.09 -8.69 -7.66
CA LEU A 99 14.13 -8.15 -6.30
C LEU A 99 14.96 -9.05 -5.37
N LYS A 100 14.84 -10.37 -5.49
CA LYS A 100 15.64 -11.32 -4.70
C LYS A 100 17.14 -11.15 -4.94
N LYS A 101 17.54 -11.02 -6.21
CA LYS A 101 18.94 -10.74 -6.59
C LYS A 101 19.43 -9.38 -6.08
N SER A 102 18.50 -8.45 -5.86
CA SER A 102 18.79 -7.08 -5.42
C SER A 102 18.80 -6.91 -3.90
N GLU A 103 18.52 -7.96 -3.13
CA GLU A 103 18.50 -7.90 -1.67
C GLU A 103 19.85 -7.46 -1.08
N LEU A 104 19.77 -6.51 -0.16
CA LEU A 104 20.86 -6.10 0.71
C LEU A 104 20.93 -7.04 1.93
N PRO A 105 22.06 -7.06 2.66
CA PRO A 105 22.18 -7.82 3.91
C PRO A 105 21.04 -7.53 4.89
N GLY A 106 20.63 -8.56 5.63
CA GLY A 106 19.57 -8.45 6.65
C GLY A 106 18.14 -8.41 6.09
N GLY A 107 17.91 -8.93 4.88
CA GLY A 107 16.56 -8.99 4.28
C GLY A 107 16.02 -7.61 3.94
N LYS A 108 16.86 -6.76 3.37
CA LYS A 108 16.52 -5.37 3.00
C LYS A 108 16.60 -5.17 1.50
N LEU A 109 16.02 -4.08 1.02
CA LEU A 109 16.20 -3.57 -0.33
C LEU A 109 16.53 -2.08 -0.26
N ALA A 110 17.30 -1.61 -1.23
CA ALA A 110 17.38 -0.18 -1.49
C ALA A 110 16.02 0.30 -2.04
N ARG A 111 15.65 1.54 -1.71
CA ARG A 111 14.48 2.17 -2.31
C ARG A 111 14.70 2.40 -3.81
N PHE A 112 15.93 2.71 -4.22
CA PHE A 112 16.30 3.02 -5.60
C PHE A 112 17.47 2.17 -6.06
N TYR A 113 17.33 1.61 -7.26
CA TYR A 113 18.38 0.92 -7.99
C TYR A 113 18.62 1.65 -9.31
N GLU A 114 19.87 2.02 -9.54
CA GLU A 114 20.34 2.65 -10.76
C GLU A 114 19.93 1.84 -11.99
N LEU A 115 19.42 2.53 -13.00
CA LEU A 115 19.01 1.90 -14.25
C LEU A 115 20.22 1.21 -14.90
N LYS A 116 20.01 0.01 -15.44
CA LYS A 116 20.97 -0.89 -16.09
C LYS A 116 21.97 -1.55 -15.14
N THR A 117 22.60 -0.80 -14.23
CA THR A 117 23.69 -1.33 -13.37
C THR A 117 23.19 -2.05 -12.12
N ASN A 118 21.96 -1.77 -11.71
CA ASN A 118 21.34 -2.26 -10.48
C ASN A 118 22.07 -1.85 -9.19
N ARG A 119 22.87 -0.78 -9.21
CA ARG A 119 23.55 -0.28 -8.01
C ARG A 119 22.55 0.49 -7.12
N PRO A 120 22.53 0.25 -5.80
CA PRO A 120 21.73 1.08 -4.88
C PRO A 120 22.05 2.57 -5.02
N LEU A 121 21.01 3.41 -5.09
CA LEU A 121 21.13 4.86 -5.10
C LEU A 121 20.58 5.45 -3.80
N TYR A 122 21.34 6.37 -3.23
CA TYR A 122 21.03 7.07 -2.00
C TYR A 122 21.23 8.57 -2.17
N PHE A 123 20.77 9.32 -1.18
CA PHE A 123 21.03 10.75 -1.09
C PHE A 123 21.52 11.10 0.31
N THR A 124 22.47 12.02 0.39
CA THR A 124 22.95 12.56 1.67
C THR A 124 21.87 13.41 2.34
N LYS A 125 22.08 13.87 3.58
CA LYS A 125 21.18 14.84 4.25
C LYS A 125 21.05 16.17 3.49
N LYS A 126 22.05 16.50 2.67
CA LYS A 126 22.04 17.67 1.77
C LYS A 126 21.39 17.39 0.41
N TYR A 127 20.92 16.16 0.19
CA TYR A 127 20.35 15.68 -1.06
C TYR A 127 21.34 15.63 -2.23
N GLU A 128 22.58 15.24 -1.94
CA GLU A 128 23.57 14.90 -2.96
C GLU A 128 23.50 13.41 -3.26
N LEU A 129 23.52 13.03 -4.54
CA LEU A 129 23.49 11.63 -4.96
C LEU A 129 24.75 10.90 -4.46
N THR A 130 24.56 9.73 -3.87
CA THR A 130 25.65 8.88 -3.36
C THR A 130 25.29 7.40 -3.49
N TYR A 131 26.32 6.55 -3.47
CA TYR A 131 26.19 5.08 -3.39
C TYR A 131 26.44 4.55 -1.97
N GLN A 132 26.66 5.45 -0.99
CA GLN A 132 26.86 5.11 0.42
C GLN A 132 25.60 5.42 1.24
N ASP A 133 25.32 4.59 2.25
CA ASP A 133 24.16 4.69 3.13
C ASP A 133 24.48 5.26 4.53
N ASN A 134 25.65 5.89 4.68
CA ASN A 134 26.17 6.39 5.97
C ASN A 134 25.71 7.82 6.35
N ASP A 135 25.09 8.58 5.44
CA ASP A 135 24.57 9.94 5.72
C ASP A 135 23.16 10.18 5.16
N LEU A 136 22.25 9.23 5.39
CA LEU A 136 20.87 9.32 4.89
C LEU A 136 20.02 10.36 5.66
N PRO A 137 19.05 11.02 4.99
CA PRO A 137 17.97 11.76 5.66
C PRO A 137 17.20 10.90 6.67
N THR A 138 16.92 11.44 7.85
CA THR A 138 16.25 10.70 8.94
C THR A 138 14.74 10.54 8.73
N HIS A 139 14.13 11.38 7.89
CA HIS A 139 12.70 11.41 7.61
C HIS A 139 12.30 10.65 6.35
N TYR A 140 13.24 10.05 5.61
CA TYR A 140 12.97 9.35 4.36
C TYR A 140 13.63 7.97 4.30
N GLY A 141 12.82 6.92 4.15
CA GLY A 141 13.29 5.54 4.14
C GLY A 141 13.93 5.14 2.82
N PHE A 142 15.25 5.27 2.71
CA PHE A 142 16.04 4.80 1.56
C PHE A 142 16.37 3.30 1.58
N ILE A 143 16.26 2.66 2.73
CA ILE A 143 16.42 1.21 2.90
C ILE A 143 15.11 0.69 3.48
N ILE A 144 14.54 -0.33 2.84
CA ILE A 144 13.22 -0.87 3.18
C ILE A 144 13.30 -2.37 3.44
N ASN A 145 12.33 -2.91 4.18
CA ASN A 145 12.26 -4.35 4.41
C ASN A 145 11.95 -5.08 3.11
N SER A 146 12.68 -6.16 2.86
CA SER A 146 12.31 -7.12 1.82
C SER A 146 11.20 -8.03 2.34
N SER A 147 10.11 -8.11 1.58
CA SER A 147 9.04 -9.08 1.75
C SER A 147 9.05 -10.12 0.62
N VAL A 148 10.14 -10.20 -0.18
CA VAL A 148 10.21 -11.01 -1.40
C VAL A 148 9.84 -12.47 -1.15
N ASP A 149 10.40 -13.11 -0.14
CA ASP A 149 10.10 -14.52 0.18
C ASP A 149 8.62 -14.73 0.55
N SER A 150 8.03 -13.78 1.28
CA SER A 150 6.61 -13.82 1.64
C SER A 150 5.70 -13.59 0.43
N LEU A 151 6.11 -12.70 -0.49
CA LEU A 151 5.40 -12.43 -1.73
C LEU A 151 5.49 -13.63 -2.66
N GLU A 152 6.65 -14.27 -2.79
CA GLU A 152 6.82 -15.49 -3.57
C GLU A 152 5.96 -16.64 -3.00
N SER A 153 5.95 -16.82 -1.68
CA SER A 153 5.08 -17.81 -1.05
C SER A 153 3.60 -17.54 -1.32
N ARG A 154 3.17 -16.28 -1.24
CA ARG A 154 1.79 -15.88 -1.57
C ARG A 154 1.47 -16.08 -3.05
N TYR A 155 2.40 -15.76 -3.95
CA TYR A 155 2.26 -15.98 -5.38
C TYR A 155 2.00 -17.45 -5.69
N ARG A 156 2.83 -18.35 -5.17
CA ARG A 156 2.70 -19.80 -5.38
C ARG A 156 1.35 -20.31 -4.89
N LYS A 157 0.94 -19.90 -3.68
CA LYS A 157 -0.38 -20.26 -3.15
C LYS A 157 -1.54 -19.81 -4.05
N LEU A 158 -1.47 -18.60 -4.61
CA LEU A 158 -2.52 -18.09 -5.51
C LEU A 158 -2.61 -18.85 -6.84
N LEU A 159 -1.53 -19.52 -7.29
CA LEU A 159 -1.59 -20.39 -8.46
C LEU A 159 -2.39 -21.67 -8.20
N ASP A 160 -2.36 -22.15 -6.96
CA ASP A 160 -2.98 -23.41 -6.53
C ASP A 160 -4.40 -23.22 -5.97
N ASP A 161 -4.77 -22.00 -5.57
CA ASP A 161 -6.08 -21.68 -4.99
C ASP A 161 -7.23 -21.90 -6.00
N SER A 162 -8.31 -22.56 -5.56
CA SER A 162 -9.52 -22.76 -6.37
C SER A 162 -10.31 -21.46 -6.58
N PRO A 163 -11.20 -21.38 -7.59
CA PRO A 163 -12.09 -20.22 -7.77
C PRO A 163 -12.91 -19.86 -6.53
N GLU A 164 -13.39 -20.85 -5.78
CA GLU A 164 -14.12 -20.66 -4.51
C GLU A 164 -13.21 -20.06 -3.45
N LYS A 165 -11.96 -20.52 -3.38
CA LYS A 165 -10.96 -19.97 -2.48
C LYS A 165 -10.65 -18.51 -2.82
N LEU A 166 -10.47 -18.18 -4.11
CA LEU A 166 -10.27 -16.80 -4.56
C LEU A 166 -11.49 -15.92 -4.22
N ALA A 167 -12.71 -16.41 -4.46
CA ALA A 167 -13.94 -15.70 -4.11
C ALA A 167 -14.00 -15.35 -2.62
N SER A 168 -13.61 -16.28 -1.74
CA SER A 168 -13.58 -16.04 -0.28
C SER A 168 -12.60 -14.94 0.16
N MET A 169 -11.63 -14.57 -0.69
CA MET A 169 -10.62 -13.55 -0.39
C MET A 169 -11.00 -12.14 -0.88
N ARG A 170 -12.03 -11.99 -1.73
CA ARG A 170 -12.38 -10.70 -2.37
C ARG A 170 -12.85 -9.65 -1.37
N PHE A 171 -13.80 -10.02 -0.51
CA PHE A 171 -14.36 -9.15 0.51
C PHE A 171 -14.47 -9.95 1.80
N PRO A 172 -13.36 -10.12 2.55
CA PRO A 172 -13.37 -10.92 3.76
C PRO A 172 -14.34 -10.29 4.77
N THR A 173 -15.48 -10.94 4.99
CA THR A 173 -16.45 -10.51 5.99
C THR A 173 -15.93 -10.90 7.37
N ARG A 174 -15.54 -9.91 8.17
CA ARG A 174 -15.21 -10.14 9.58
C ARG A 174 -16.51 -10.17 10.38
N ARG A 175 -16.91 -11.35 10.87
CA ARG A 175 -17.99 -11.45 11.87
C ARG A 175 -17.54 -10.77 13.16
N VAL A 176 -18.16 -9.64 13.49
CA VAL A 176 -17.94 -8.93 14.75
C VAL A 176 -19.03 -9.37 15.72
N ARG A 177 -18.65 -9.91 16.88
CA ARG A 177 -19.62 -10.24 17.94
C ARG A 177 -19.89 -9.01 18.80
N LEU A 178 -21.17 -8.80 19.14
CA LEU A 178 -21.54 -7.77 20.09
C LEU A 178 -21.07 -8.19 21.49
N THR A 179 -20.20 -7.39 22.11
CA THR A 179 -19.69 -7.62 23.46
C THR A 179 -19.94 -6.40 24.34
N PRO A 180 -20.03 -6.55 25.67
CA PRO A 180 -20.15 -5.40 26.58
C PRO A 180 -19.03 -4.37 26.38
N SER A 181 -17.80 -4.82 26.13
CA SER A 181 -16.66 -3.92 25.87
C SER A 181 -16.84 -3.12 24.58
N LEU A 182 -17.31 -3.75 23.50
CA LEU A 182 -17.59 -3.05 22.24
C LEU A 182 -18.71 -2.02 22.41
N THR A 183 -19.79 -2.37 23.12
CA THR A 183 -20.88 -1.44 23.45
C THR A 183 -20.37 -0.25 24.25
N ALA A 184 -19.56 -0.48 25.29
CA ALA A 184 -18.99 0.59 26.10
C ALA A 184 -18.06 1.51 25.29
N LYS A 185 -17.22 0.95 24.41
CA LYS A 185 -16.36 1.72 23.51
C LYS A 185 -17.16 2.58 22.52
N ALA A 186 -18.19 2.02 21.91
CA ALA A 186 -19.06 2.76 20.99
C ALA A 186 -19.80 3.89 21.72
N LYS A 187 -20.33 3.63 22.93
CA LYS A 187 -20.97 4.67 23.75
C LYS A 187 -19.98 5.78 24.10
N SER A 188 -18.78 5.44 24.58
CA SER A 188 -17.73 6.40 24.90
C SER A 188 -17.29 7.24 23.69
N ALA A 189 -17.25 6.63 22.50
CA ALA A 189 -17.00 7.37 21.26
C ALA A 189 -18.10 8.40 20.99
N ILE A 190 -19.38 8.08 21.15
CA ILE A 190 -20.48 9.04 20.96
C ILE A 190 -20.44 10.13 22.03
N ASP A 191 -20.34 9.75 23.31
CA ASP A 191 -20.36 10.68 24.45
C ASP A 191 -19.22 11.70 24.42
N SER A 192 -18.12 11.39 23.73
CA SER A 192 -16.93 12.27 23.62
C SER A 192 -16.96 13.21 22.41
N LEU A 193 -18.01 13.19 21.59
CA LEU A 193 -18.22 14.17 20.54
C LEU A 193 -18.53 15.54 21.15
N ASN A 194 -17.97 16.61 20.58
CA ASN A 194 -18.41 17.96 20.89
C ASN A 194 -19.77 18.27 20.22
N SER A 195 -20.28 19.48 20.43
CA SER A 195 -21.54 19.97 19.83
C SER A 195 -21.53 20.02 18.29
N GLU A 196 -20.36 19.97 17.67
CA GLU A 196 -20.18 19.96 16.21
C GLU A 196 -20.01 18.53 15.64
N GLY A 197 -20.06 17.50 16.49
CA GLY A 197 -19.84 16.13 16.05
C GLY A 197 -18.38 15.77 15.76
N ALA A 198 -17.43 16.44 16.43
CA ALA A 198 -16.00 16.19 16.30
C ALA A 198 -15.38 15.64 17.60
N TRP A 199 -14.41 14.72 17.45
CA TRP A 199 -13.51 14.31 18.54
C TRP A 199 -12.30 15.23 18.59
N LEU A 200 -12.31 16.15 19.55
CA LEU A 200 -11.22 17.08 19.76
C LEU A 200 -10.33 16.64 20.93
N ARG A 201 -9.01 16.78 20.75
CA ARG A 201 -8.01 16.62 21.80
C ARG A 201 -7.20 17.91 21.92
N GLN A 202 -6.76 18.23 23.14
CA GLN A 202 -5.68 19.18 23.30
C GLN A 202 -4.38 18.53 22.85
N GLY A 203 -3.65 19.24 22.01
CA GLY A 203 -2.36 18.78 21.51
C GLY A 203 -1.62 19.86 20.76
N ASP A 204 -0.38 19.54 20.41
CA ASP A 204 0.52 20.47 19.76
C ASP A 204 0.55 20.23 18.26
N LEU A 205 0.45 21.32 17.49
CA LEU A 205 0.60 21.32 16.04
C LEU A 205 2.05 21.61 15.70
N LYS A 206 2.87 20.54 15.68
CA LYS A 206 4.31 20.62 15.37
C LYS A 206 4.61 21.39 14.08
N ALA A 207 3.78 21.23 13.05
CA ALA A 207 3.95 21.90 11.77
C ALA A 207 3.79 23.44 11.85
N SER A 208 3.00 23.95 12.80
CA SER A 208 2.82 25.39 13.01
C SER A 208 3.53 25.92 14.27
N GLY A 209 4.23 25.06 15.01
CA GLY A 209 4.87 25.41 16.29
C GLY A 209 3.90 25.89 17.38
N LYS A 210 2.60 25.58 17.25
CA LYS A 210 1.57 26.02 18.20
C LYS A 210 1.26 24.91 19.18
N GLU A 211 1.22 25.26 20.46
CA GLU A 211 0.98 24.32 21.56
C GLU A 211 -0.44 24.44 22.10
N ASN A 212 -0.92 23.38 22.74
CA ASN A 212 -2.18 23.36 23.48
C ASN A 212 -3.41 23.82 22.67
N LEU A 213 -3.48 23.39 21.41
CA LEU A 213 -4.61 23.68 20.52
C LEU A 213 -5.63 22.55 20.53
N ARG A 214 -6.90 22.89 20.29
CA ARG A 214 -7.94 21.90 20.02
C ARG A 214 -7.71 21.36 18.61
N THR A 215 -7.35 20.10 18.54
CA THR A 215 -6.96 19.44 17.29
C THR A 215 -7.76 18.16 17.08
N ILE A 216 -7.90 17.77 15.81
CA ILE A 216 -8.35 16.44 15.44
C ILE A 216 -7.11 15.57 15.33
N ASP A 217 -6.97 14.63 16.28
CA ASP A 217 -5.96 13.58 16.18
C ASP A 217 -6.52 12.43 15.35
N THR A 218 -5.92 12.18 14.19
CA THR A 218 -6.34 11.12 13.26
C THR A 218 -6.38 9.74 13.91
N ARG A 219 -5.52 9.46 14.90
CA ARG A 219 -5.53 8.17 15.62
C ARG A 219 -6.79 8.04 16.46
N VAL A 220 -7.20 9.10 17.16
CA VAL A 220 -8.45 9.13 17.94
C VAL A 220 -9.65 9.00 17.00
N PHE A 221 -9.65 9.74 15.89
CA PHE A 221 -10.68 9.62 14.87
C PHE A 221 -10.83 8.18 14.36
N ILE A 222 -9.72 7.54 13.94
CA ILE A 222 -9.73 6.16 13.45
C ILE A 222 -10.21 5.19 14.54
N GLN A 223 -9.73 5.34 15.78
CA GLN A 223 -10.14 4.48 16.89
C GLN A 223 -11.63 4.55 17.16
N ASN A 224 -12.19 5.75 17.27
CA ASN A 224 -13.59 5.96 17.57
C ASN A 224 -14.48 5.52 16.40
N LEU A 225 -14.13 5.89 15.16
CA LEU A 225 -14.88 5.47 13.98
C LEU A 225 -14.86 3.94 13.82
N SER A 226 -13.73 3.27 14.10
CA SER A 226 -13.64 1.82 14.07
C SER A 226 -14.52 1.14 15.13
N ALA A 227 -14.59 1.71 16.34
CA ALA A 227 -15.47 1.21 17.40
C ALA A 227 -16.94 1.32 17.01
N LEU A 228 -17.36 2.46 16.44
CA LEU A 228 -18.72 2.68 15.96
C LEU A 228 -19.07 1.75 14.80
N SER A 229 -18.20 1.65 13.79
CA SER A 229 -18.39 0.76 12.64
C SER A 229 -18.49 -0.70 13.08
N SER A 230 -17.61 -1.14 13.99
CA SER A 230 -17.65 -2.49 14.57
C SER A 230 -18.94 -2.76 15.34
N PHE A 231 -19.44 -1.78 16.09
CA PHE A 231 -20.70 -1.91 16.83
C PHE A 231 -21.91 -2.04 15.90
N VAL A 232 -21.97 -1.24 14.83
CA VAL A 232 -23.02 -1.34 13.80
C VAL A 232 -22.96 -2.70 13.10
N ALA A 233 -21.78 -3.14 12.68
CA ALA A 233 -21.59 -4.44 12.04
C ALA A 233 -22.01 -5.60 12.97
N ALA A 234 -21.74 -5.51 14.27
CA ALA A 234 -22.13 -6.52 15.25
C ALA A 234 -23.64 -6.57 15.56
N LYS A 235 -24.38 -5.52 15.20
CA LYS A 235 -25.83 -5.38 15.42
C LYS A 235 -26.65 -5.82 14.21
N GLN A 236 -26.07 -5.85 13.02
CA GLN A 236 -26.71 -6.43 11.85
C GLN A 236 -26.87 -7.93 12.10
N LYS A 237 -28.13 -8.40 12.17
CA LYS A 237 -28.41 -9.84 12.07
C LYS A 237 -28.14 -10.26 10.62
N ASP A 238 -27.47 -11.40 10.45
CA ASP A 238 -27.31 -12.06 9.14
C ASP A 238 -28.66 -12.12 8.39
#